data_AF-A0A520DBB3-F1
#
_entry.id   AF-A0A520DBB3-F1
#
_cell.length_a   1.000
_cell.length_b   1.000
_cell.length_c   1.000
_cell.angle_alpha   90.00
_cell.angle_beta   90.00
_cell.angle_gamma   90.00
#
_symmetry.space_group_name_H-M   'P 1'
#
loop_
_entity.id
_entity.type
_entity.pdbx_description
1 polymer ?
#
loop_
_entity_poly.entity_id
_entity_poly.type
_entity_poly.pdbx_seq_one_letter_code
_entity_poly.pdbx_strand_id
1 'polypeptide(L)' 'AYSGGKMRKHHIRILAGDKVSLELSPYDLTKGRITFRHLERRGPPPVNTGTQRR' A
#
# COMPACT_ATOMS: atom_id res chain seq x y z
N ALA A 1 4.75 -13.56 5.17
CA ALA A 1 5.44 -12.76 4.15
C ALA A 1 6.49 -11.87 4.80
N TYR A 2 7.59 -11.56 4.12
CA TYR A 2 8.63 -10.66 4.63
C TYR A 2 8.82 -9.46 3.72
N SER A 3 9.27 -8.34 4.29
CA SER A 3 9.59 -7.13 3.54
C SER A 3 10.91 -7.28 2.78
N GLY A 4 10.94 -6.93 1.50
CA GLY A 4 12.17 -6.89 0.73
C GLY A 4 13.22 -5.95 1.33
N GLY A 5 14.51 -6.25 1.11
CA GLY A 5 15.63 -5.45 1.65
C GLY A 5 15.57 -3.97 1.25
N LYS A 6 15.14 -3.67 0.02
CA LYS A 6 14.92 -2.29 -0.44
C LYS A 6 13.88 -1.56 0.44
N MET A 7 12.81 -2.23 0.84
CA MET A 7 11.78 -1.61 1.70
C MET A 7 12.32 -1.31 3.10
N ARG A 8 13.12 -2.24 3.66
CA ARG A 8 13.78 -2.03 4.96
C ARG A 8 14.76 -0.86 4.92
N LYS A 9 15.57 -0.76 3.86
CA LYS A 9 16.52 0.36 3.66
C LYS A 9 15.82 1.72 3.59
N HIS A 10 14.64 1.78 3.00
CA HIS A 10 13.85 3.02 2.87
C HIS A 10 12.81 3.18 4.01
N HIS A 11 12.90 2.40 5.08
CA HIS A 11 12.01 2.45 6.24
C HIS A 11 10.51 2.39 5.88
N ILE A 12 10.15 1.66 4.82
CA ILE A 12 8.76 1.53 4.39
C ILE A 12 8.04 0.54 5.32
N ARG A 13 7.13 1.07 6.16
CA ARG A 13 6.23 0.27 7.01
C ARG A 13 5.01 -0.18 6.21
N ILE A 14 4.62 -1.43 6.43
CA ILE A 14 3.39 -2.04 5.92
C ILE A 14 2.39 -2.08 7.08
N LEU A 15 1.18 -1.57 6.86
CA LEU A 15 0.04 -1.65 7.77
C LEU A 15 -1.06 -2.52 7.15
N ALA A 16 -1.98 -2.98 7.99
CA ALA A 16 -3.15 -3.69 7.50
C ALA A 16 -4.01 -2.75 6.64
N GLY A 17 -4.46 -3.25 5.48
CA GLY A 17 -5.22 -2.47 4.50
C GLY A 17 -4.37 -1.79 3.42
N ASP A 18 -3.04 -1.86 3.50
CA ASP A 18 -2.18 -1.35 2.44
C ASP A 18 -2.24 -2.21 1.17
N LYS A 19 -2.31 -1.56 0.01
CA LYS A 19 -2.13 -2.22 -1.29
C LYS A 19 -0.65 -2.48 -1.55
N VAL A 20 -0.29 -3.74 -1.76
CA VAL A 20 1.11 -4.17 -1.88
C VAL A 20 1.30 -5.12 -3.05
N SER A 21 2.48 -5.06 -3.67
CA SER A 21 2.92 -6.02 -4.67
C SER A 21 3.80 -7.08 -4.02
N LEU A 22 3.51 -8.35 -4.34
CA LEU A 22 4.12 -9.54 -3.76
C LEU A 22 4.75 -10.38 -4.88
N GLU A 23 5.97 -10.85 -4.64
CA GLU A 23 6.60 -11.94 -5.40
C GLU A 23 6.41 -13.23 -4.62
N LEU A 24 5.77 -14.23 -5.22
CA LEU A 24 5.54 -15.53 -4.58
C LEU A 24 6.70 -16.49 -4.88
N SER A 25 6.97 -17.39 -3.94
CA SER A 25 7.87 -18.51 -4.21
C SER A 25 7.19 -19.46 -5.21
N PRO A 26 7.90 -19.94 -6.25
CA PRO A 26 7.34 -20.90 -7.19
C PRO A 26 7.03 -22.26 -6.54
N TYR A 27 7.57 -22.52 -5.36
CA TYR A 27 7.40 -23.78 -4.64
C TYR A 27 6.29 -23.74 -3.59
N ASP A 28 5.91 -22.55 -3.11
CA ASP A 28 4.94 -22.39 -2.02
C ASP A 28 4.26 -21.02 -2.10
N LEU A 29 2.97 -21.03 -2.48
CA LEU A 29 2.16 -19.83 -2.64
C LEU A 29 1.80 -19.17 -1.31
N THR A 30 1.99 -19.85 -0.17
CA THR A 30 1.81 -19.25 1.17
C THR A 30 2.98 -18.35 1.55
N LYS A 31 4.13 -18.49 0.87
CA LYS A 31 5.35 -17.73 1.11
C LYS A 31 5.58 -16.72 0.00
N GLY A 32 5.51 -15.44 0.38
CA GLY A 32 5.75 -14.31 -0.51
C GLY A 32 6.68 -13.25 0.09
N ARG A 33 7.34 -12.53 -0.81
CA ARG A 33 8.18 -11.36 -0.54
C ARG A 33 7.46 -10.10 -0.99
N ILE A 34 7.34 -9.12 -0.10
CA ILE A 34 6.77 -7.81 -0.44
C ILE A 34 7.86 -6.96 -1.08
N THR A 35 7.62 -6.48 -2.30
CA THR A 35 8.59 -5.64 -3.04
C THR A 35 8.21 -4.17 -3.05
N PHE A 36 6.92 -3.87 -3.04
CA PHE A 36 6.41 -2.51 -3.19
C PHE A 36 5.12 -2.27 -2.41
N ARG A 37 4.97 -1.06 -1.85
CA ARG A 37 3.73 -0.56 -1.23
C ARG A 37 3.18 0.56 -2.12
N HIS A 38 1.95 0.41 -2.57
CA HIS A 38 1.25 1.42 -3.36
C HIS A 38 0.70 2.49 -2.43
N LEU A 39 1.16 3.73 -2.61
CA LEU A 39 0.53 4.87 -1.99
C LEU A 39 -0.71 5.19 -2.82
N GLU A 40 -1.91 4.93 -2.29
CA GLU A 40 -3.09 5.54 -2.89
C GLU A 40 -2.89 7.04 -2.81
N ARG A 41 -2.80 7.69 -3.98
CA ARG A 41 -2.77 9.14 -4.06
C ARG A 41 -3.94 9.61 -3.20
N ARG A 42 -3.66 10.36 -2.14
CA ARG A 42 -4.68 11.11 -1.41
C ARG A 42 -5.53 11.77 -2.48
N GLY A 43 -6.77 11.31 -2.61
CA GLY A 43 -7.70 11.84 -3.59
C GLY A 43 -7.80 13.35 -3.41
N PRO A 44 -8.29 14.08 -4.41
CA PRO A 44 -8.62 15.49 -4.22
C PRO A 44 -9.45 15.60 -2.93
N PRO A 45 -9.15 16.60 -2.07
CA PRO A 45 -9.89 16.79 -0.84
C PRO A 45 -11.38 16.81 -1.16
N PRO A 46 -12.25 16.23 -0.30
CA PRO A 46 -13.68 16.22 -0.56
C PRO A 46 -14.13 17.66 -0.79
N VAL A 47 -14.61 17.94 -2.00
CA VAL A 47 -15.14 19.25 -2.35
C VAL A 47 -16.37 19.45 -1.48
N ASN A 48 -16.27 20.33 -0.50
CA ASN A 48 -17.38 20.66 0.37
C ASN A 48 -18.36 21.49 -0.46
N THR A 49 -19.31 20.82 -1.14
CA THR A 49 -20.46 21.47 -1.78
C THR A 49 -21.36 21.99 -0.67
N GLY A 50 -20.96 23.14 -0.11
CA GLY A 50 -21.75 23.90 0.83
C GLY A 50 -23.13 24.10 0.25
N THR A 51 -24.11 23.52 0.92
CA THR A 51 -25.53 23.69 0.73
C THR A 51 -25.85 25.18 0.68
N GLN A 52 -25.97 25.72 -0.52
CA GLN A 52 -26.57 27.01 -0.81
C GLN A 52 -28.06 26.88 -0.49
N ARG A 53 -28.44 27.07 0.78
CA ARG A 53 -29.85 27.28 1.15
C ARG A 53 -30.04 28.75 1.46
N ARG A 54 -30.80 29.33 0.53
CA ARG A 54 -31.35 30.68 0.50
C ARG A 54 -32.20 30.98 1.72
#